data_AF-A0A1C4NKB6-F1
#
_entry.id   AF-A0A1C4NKB6-F1
#
_cell.length_a   1.000
_cell.length_b   1.000
_cell.length_c   1.000
_cell.angle_alpha   90.00
_cell.angle_beta   90.00
_cell.angle_gamma   90.00
#
_symmetry.space_group_name_H-M   'P 1'
#
loop_
_entity.id
_entity.type
_entity.pdbx_description
1 polymer ?
#
loop_
_entity_poly.entity_id
_entity_poly.type
_entity_poly.pdbx_seq_one_letter_code
_entity_poly.pdbx_strand_id
1 'polypeptide(L)'
;MSPYRARRTRIQLAGSLRNLGRAEAGVALLTPELDAPSDELDDAVRAVLALCLSGCGRDREGLALVLGALAPHLPRYPRSMAAHARELTGDGGGTE
;
A
#
# COMPACT_ATOMS: atom_id res chain seq x y z
N MET A 1 -19.24 -11.12 -11.26
CA MET A 1 -18.47 -9.88 -11.47
C MET A 1 -17.06 -10.27 -11.92
N SER A 2 -16.46 -9.57 -12.90
CA SER A 2 -15.07 -9.86 -13.31
C SER A 2 -14.09 -9.62 -12.14
N PRO A 3 -13.00 -10.40 -12.00
CA PRO A 3 -11.98 -10.21 -10.95
C PRO A 3 -11.47 -8.76 -10.86
N TYR A 4 -11.19 -8.14 -12.01
CA TYR A 4 -10.78 -6.74 -12.10
C TYR A 4 -11.82 -5.78 -11.49
N ARG A 5 -13.10 -5.99 -11.83
CA ARG A 5 -14.20 -5.17 -11.28
C ARG A 5 -14.33 -5.37 -9.77
N ALA A 6 -14.14 -6.59 -9.28
CA ALA A 6 -14.16 -6.88 -7.85
C ALA A 6 -13.05 -6.14 -7.10
N ARG A 7 -11.82 -6.22 -7.62
CA ARG A 7 -10.66 -5.54 -7.05
C ARG A 7 -10.84 -4.03 -7.03
N ARG A 8 -11.27 -3.43 -8.14
CA ARG A 8 -11.61 -2.00 -8.23
C ARG A 8 -12.69 -1.59 -7.22
N THR A 9 -13.74 -2.39 -7.04
CA THR A 9 -14.79 -2.11 -6.05
C THR A 9 -14.25 -2.13 -4.62
N ARG A 10 -13.36 -3.07 -4.27
CA ARG A 10 -12.73 -3.10 -2.94
C ARG A 10 -11.86 -1.88 -2.67
N ILE A 11 -11.07 -1.44 -3.66
CA ILE A 11 -10.26 -0.21 -3.56
C ILE A 11 -11.17 1.00 -3.27
N GLN A 12 -12.25 1.17 -4.05
CA GLN A 12 -13.20 2.26 -3.84
C GLN A 12 -13.85 2.20 -2.47
N LEU A 13 -14.27 1.01 -2.04
CA LEU A 13 -14.89 0.80 -0.73
C LEU A 13 -13.92 1.12 0.42
N ALA A 14 -12.66 0.70 0.34
CA ALA A 14 -11.64 1.01 1.34
C ALA A 14 -11.43 2.53 1.49
N GLY A 15 -11.38 3.26 0.37
CA GLY A 15 -11.33 4.73 0.39
C GLY A 15 -12.55 5.36 1.09
N SER A 16 -13.76 4.84 0.83
CA SER A 16 -14.97 5.27 1.54
C SER A 16 -14.92 4.95 3.04
N LEU A 17 -14.47 3.75 3.42
CA LEU A 17 -14.35 3.34 4.83
C LEU A 17 -13.39 4.26 5.60
N ARG A 18 -12.23 4.58 5.03
CA ARG A 18 -11.29 5.56 5.60
C ARG A 18 -11.96 6.91 5.84
N ASN A 19 -12.67 7.45 4.85
CA ASN A 19 -13.31 8.76 4.96
C ASN A 19 -14.41 8.80 6.03
N LEU A 20 -15.00 7.65 6.37
CA LEU A 20 -15.97 7.49 7.46
C LEU A 20 -15.32 7.22 8.83
N GLY A 21 -13.99 7.34 8.94
CA GLY A 21 -13.25 7.06 10.18
C GLY A 21 -13.12 5.56 10.49
N ARG A 22 -13.36 4.67 9.52
CA ARG A 22 -13.28 3.21 9.67
C ARG A 22 -12.04 2.67 8.95
N ALA A 23 -10.90 3.28 9.21
CA ALA A 23 -9.67 3.02 8.47
C ALA A 23 -9.19 1.57 8.64
N GLU A 24 -9.36 0.96 9.82
CA GLU A 24 -8.99 -0.44 10.09
C GLU A 24 -9.76 -1.42 9.21
N ALA A 25 -11.04 -1.13 8.92
CA ALA A 25 -11.83 -1.94 8.00
C ALA A 25 -11.31 -1.83 6.56
N GLY A 26 -10.81 -0.65 6.17
CA GLY A 26 -10.14 -0.45 4.88
C GLY A 26 -8.82 -1.23 4.78
N VAL A 27 -8.02 -1.25 5.86
CA VAL A 27 -6.80 -2.07 5.95
C VAL A 27 -7.14 -3.55 5.79
N ALA A 28 -8.07 -4.08 6.60
CA ALA A 28 -8.46 -5.49 6.55
C ALA A 28 -9.00 -5.90 5.16
N LEU A 29 -9.70 -4.99 4.47
CA LEU A 29 -10.22 -5.23 3.13
C LEU A 29 -9.12 -5.31 2.05
N LEU A 30 -8.06 -4.52 2.16
CA LEU A 30 -7.02 -4.40 1.13
C LEU A 30 -5.75 -5.20 1.40
N THR A 31 -5.44 -5.57 2.64
CA THR A 31 -4.26 -6.41 2.94
C THR A 31 -4.22 -7.69 2.10
N PRO A 32 -5.32 -8.46 1.94
CA PRO A 32 -5.30 -9.67 1.10
C PRO A 32 -5.04 -9.40 -0.40
N GLU A 33 -5.29 -8.17 -0.86
CA GLU A 33 -5.05 -7.80 -2.27
C GLU A 33 -3.56 -7.61 -2.59
N LEU A 34 -2.68 -7.59 -1.57
CA LEU A 34 -1.23 -7.60 -1.76
C LEU A 34 -0.70 -8.96 -2.26
N ASP A 35 -1.39 -10.05 -1.93
CA ASP A 35 -1.04 -11.42 -2.35
C ASP A 35 -1.87 -11.90 -3.56
N ALA A 36 -2.79 -11.05 -4.04
CA ALA A 36 -3.62 -11.36 -5.21
C ALA A 36 -2.79 -11.35 -6.50
N PRO A 37 -3.26 -12.03 -7.58
CA PRO A 37 -2.63 -11.93 -8.88
C PRO A 37 -2.43 -10.47 -9.31
N SER A 38 -1.22 -10.15 -9.73
CA SER A 38 -0.82 -8.80 -10.14
C SER A 38 -1.61 -8.33 -11.37
N ASP A 39 -2.11 -7.10 -11.31
CA ASP A 39 -2.72 -6.39 -12.43
C ASP A 39 -2.44 -4.88 -12.34
N GLU A 40 -2.98 -4.09 -13.28
CA GLU A 40 -2.79 -2.64 -13.34
C GLU A 40 -3.28 -1.86 -12.10
N LEU A 41 -4.01 -2.50 -11.18
CA LEU A 41 -4.50 -1.88 -9.94
C LEU A 41 -3.54 -2.05 -8.76
N ASP A 42 -2.39 -2.70 -8.96
CA ASP A 42 -1.39 -2.96 -7.92
C ASP A 42 -0.93 -1.70 -7.17
N ASP A 43 -0.70 -0.60 -7.88
CA ASP A 43 -0.31 0.66 -7.26
C ASP A 43 -1.49 1.33 -6.53
N ALA A 44 -2.70 1.19 -7.08
CA ALA A 44 -3.90 1.73 -6.46
C ALA A 44 -4.22 1.01 -5.14
N VAL A 45 -4.03 -0.31 -5.06
CA VAL A 45 -4.13 -1.08 -3.81
C VAL A 45 -3.15 -0.54 -2.78
N ARG A 46 -1.87 -0.41 -3.13
CA ARG A 46 -0.81 0.07 -2.22
C ARG A 46 -1.06 1.50 -1.75
N ALA A 47 -1.49 2.39 -2.64
CA ALA A 47 -1.81 3.77 -2.31
C ALA A 47 -3.01 3.89 -1.35
N VAL A 48 -4.11 3.19 -1.62
CA VAL A 48 -5.30 3.27 -0.76
C VAL A 48 -5.08 2.55 0.57
N LEU A 49 -4.35 1.43 0.57
CA LEU A 49 -3.94 0.76 1.80
C LEU A 49 -3.07 1.68 2.67
N ALA A 50 -2.10 2.38 2.09
CA ALA A 50 -1.28 3.35 2.81
C ALA A 50 -2.10 4.49 3.43
N LEU A 51 -3.10 5.00 2.72
CA LEU A 51 -4.03 6.00 3.25
C LEU A 51 -4.87 5.46 4.42
N CYS A 52 -5.27 4.19 4.39
CA CYS A 52 -5.96 3.53 5.49
C CYS A 52 -5.03 3.31 6.68
N LEU A 53 -3.79 2.85 6.45
CA LEU A 53 -2.78 2.68 7.49
C LEU A 53 -2.48 4.00 8.20
N SER A 54 -2.33 5.09 7.47
CA SER A 54 -2.16 6.43 8.05
C SER A 54 -3.36 6.84 8.90
N GLY A 55 -4.58 6.53 8.46
CA GLY A 55 -5.80 6.72 9.26
C GLY A 55 -5.82 5.92 10.58
N CYS A 56 -5.01 4.87 10.69
CA CYS A 56 -4.83 4.06 11.90
C CYS A 56 -3.57 4.45 12.71
N GLY A 57 -2.86 5.53 12.35
CA GLY A 57 -1.58 5.92 12.97
C GLY A 57 -0.39 5.04 12.56
N ARG A 58 -0.53 4.20 11.54
CA ARG A 58 0.53 3.30 11.01
C ARG A 58 1.27 3.96 9.84
N ASP A 59 1.68 5.22 10.02
CA ASP A 59 2.23 6.06 8.96
C ASP A 59 3.51 5.49 8.33
N ARG A 60 4.40 4.88 9.14
CA ARG A 60 5.65 4.29 8.64
C ARG A 60 5.40 3.13 7.69
N GLU A 61 4.44 2.27 8.01
CA GLU A 61 4.06 1.14 7.15
C GLU A 61 3.40 1.64 5.86
N GLY A 62 2.51 2.64 5.95
CA GLY A 62 1.90 3.25 4.78
C GLY A 62 2.93 3.89 3.86
N LEU A 63 3.89 4.64 4.42
CA LEU A 63 4.95 5.27 3.66
C LEU A 63 5.87 4.24 2.98
N ALA A 64 6.22 3.17 3.69
CA ALA A 64 7.01 2.07 3.11
C ALA A 64 6.33 1.46 1.89
N LEU A 65 5.02 1.18 1.98
CA LEU A 65 4.24 0.63 0.86
C LEU A 65 4.26 1.54 -0.37
N VAL A 66 4.06 2.85 -0.19
CA VAL A 66 4.03 3.80 -1.32
C VAL A 66 5.42 4.01 -1.91
N LEU A 67 6.47 4.10 -1.09
CA LEU A 67 7.84 4.20 -1.60
C LEU A 67 8.25 2.95 -2.39
N GLY A 68 7.86 1.77 -1.89
CA GLY A 68 8.07 0.51 -2.59
C GLY A 68 7.31 0.43 -3.92
N ALA A 69 6.06 0.90 -3.94
CA ALA A 69 5.25 0.97 -5.16
C ALA A 69 5.81 1.98 -6.17
N LEU A 70 6.25 3.15 -5.71
CA LEU A 70 6.74 4.22 -6.58
C LEU A 70 8.11 3.91 -7.19
N ALA A 71 8.98 3.20 -6.45
CA ALA A 71 10.37 2.99 -6.83
C ALA A 71 10.59 2.46 -8.26
N PRO A 72 9.85 1.44 -8.76
CA PRO A 72 9.99 0.95 -10.14
C PRO A 72 9.64 1.98 -11.23
N HIS A 73 8.84 3.00 -10.90
CA HIS A 73 8.39 4.03 -11.85
C HIS A 73 9.33 5.24 -11.93
N LEU A 74 10.34 5.33 -11.04
CA LEU A 74 11.21 6.49 -10.98
C LEU A 74 12.34 6.41 -12.02
N PRO A 75 12.55 7.46 -12.84
CA PRO A 75 13.66 7.50 -13.79
C PRO A 75 15.02 7.62 -13.09
N ARG A 76 15.05 8.01 -11.82
CA ARG A 76 16.25 8.16 -10.99
C ARG A 76 15.99 7.71 -9.56
N TYR A 77 17.04 7.19 -8.92
CA TYR A 77 17.01 6.72 -7.52
C TYR A 77 16.04 5.57 -7.17
N PRO A 78 15.68 4.64 -8.08
CA PRO A 78 14.74 3.56 -7.75
C PRO A 78 15.26 2.65 -6.63
N ARG A 79 16.56 2.35 -6.62
CA ARG A 79 17.19 1.53 -5.58
C ARG A 79 17.16 2.19 -4.20
N SER A 80 17.41 3.50 -4.14
CA SER A 80 17.41 4.27 -2.89
C SER A 80 16.00 4.35 -2.32
N MET A 81 14.98 4.61 -3.14
CA MET A 81 13.59 4.62 -2.66
C MET A 81 13.14 3.23 -2.18
N ALA A 82 13.53 2.17 -2.87
CA ALA A 82 13.27 0.81 -2.41
C ALA A 82 14.03 0.47 -1.11
N ALA A 83 15.22 1.03 -0.89
CA ALA A 83 15.96 0.85 0.37
C ALA A 83 15.25 1.55 1.53
N HIS A 84 14.86 2.82 1.37
CA HIS A 84 14.09 3.54 2.38
C HIS A 84 12.75 2.87 2.73
N ALA A 85 12.08 2.29 1.74
CA ALA A 85 10.88 1.50 1.99
C ALA A 85 11.13 0.34 2.98
N ARG A 86 12.23 -0.40 2.84
CA ARG A 86 12.61 -1.52 3.73
C ARG A 86 13.07 -1.04 5.11
N GLU A 87 13.81 0.06 5.18
CA GLU A 87 14.26 0.66 6.44
C GLU A 87 13.08 1.10 7.32
N LEU A 88 12.00 1.59 6.70
CA LEU A 88 10.80 2.03 7.43
C LEU A 88 10.08 0.89 8.16
N THR A 89 10.14 -0.34 7.63
CA THR A 89 9.52 -1.54 8.21
C THR A 89 10.48 -2.40 9.02
N GLY A 90 11.75 -2.00 9.16
CA GLY A 90 12.76 -2.74 9.91
C GLY A 90 13.34 -3.96 9.18
N ASP A 91 13.13 -4.05 7.86
CA ASP A 91 13.65 -5.12 6.99
C ASP A 91 15.05 -4.78 6.42
N GLY A 92 15.54 -3.57 6.74
CA GLY A 92 16.93 -3.15 6.52
C GLY A 92 17.79 -3.58 7.70
N GLY A 93 18.54 -4.66 7.50
CA GLY A 93 19.44 -5.24 8.50
C GLY A 93 20.27 -4.19 9.25
N GLY A 94 20.37 -4.39 10.56
CA GLY A 94 21.29 -3.65 11.41
C GLY A 94 22.69 -3.66 10.82
N THR A 95 23.27 -2.48 10.70
CA THR A 95 24.72 -2.35 10.70
C THR A 95 25.22 -2.74 12.08
N GLU A 96 25.70 -3.98 12.20
CA GLU A 96 26.78 -4.38 13.11
C GLU A 96 27.95 -4.91 12.26
#